data_AF-A0A7K0FGJ1-F1
#
_entry.id   AF-A0A7K0FGJ1-F1
#
_cell.length_a   1.000
_cell.length_b   1.000
_cell.length_c   1.000
_cell.angle_alpha   90.00
_cell.angle_beta   90.00
_cell.angle_gamma   90.00
#
_symmetry.space_group_name_H-M   'P 1'
#
loop_
_entity.id
_entity.type
_entity.pdbx_description
1 polymer ?
#
loop_
_entity_poly.entity_id
_entity_poly.type
_entity_poly.pdbx_seq_one_letter_code
_entity_poly.pdbx_strand_id
1 'polypeptide(L)'
;MVPELQVKIKRSFLDNYKRPLHLHPEFIKFEDKDLANDTFTAFKSNEIKEFRYGITWYRYHIVFGREYQVYVRNYNDEVLKIKFSTYFGLKKQEYHELYGTIINSLWDLYFKNQVSEFIKEFEAGISFNIGEVNINPEGVIILVTKLLKQEKKLILWQDVRLHKYSTYISIYSNENPMEFNRGYSYKEDWNTFLLYNVVKNILDSKNVDSV
;
A
#
# COMPACT_ATOMS: atom_id res chain seq x y z
N MET A 1 13.94 -18.31 -7.81
CA MET A 1 12.84 -17.84 -8.69
C MET A 1 11.81 -17.17 -7.81
N VAL A 2 11.52 -15.88 -8.02
CA VAL A 2 10.36 -15.26 -7.37
C VAL A 2 9.13 -15.85 -8.08
N PRO A 3 8.22 -16.51 -7.37
CA PRO A 3 7.10 -17.18 -8.01
C PRO A 3 6.15 -16.13 -8.60
N GLU A 4 5.85 -16.26 -9.89
CA GLU A 4 4.74 -15.56 -10.53
C GLU A 4 3.40 -16.00 -9.89
N LEU A 5 2.39 -15.14 -9.99
CA LEU A 5 1.03 -15.46 -9.54
C LEU A 5 0.07 -15.44 -10.74
N GLN A 6 -0.56 -16.58 -11.01
CA GLN A 6 -1.65 -16.70 -11.97
C GLN A 6 -2.92 -17.17 -11.27
N VAL A 7 -3.93 -16.31 -11.19
CA VAL A 7 -5.20 -16.61 -10.53
C VAL A 7 -6.38 -16.09 -11.34
N LYS A 8 -7.55 -16.67 -11.09
CA LYS A 8 -8.81 -16.22 -11.69
C LYS A 8 -9.70 -15.60 -10.62
N ILE A 9 -10.09 -14.36 -10.80
CA ILE A 9 -10.86 -13.56 -9.85
C ILE A 9 -12.30 -13.43 -10.34
N LYS A 10 -13.26 -13.73 -9.47
CA LYS A 10 -14.68 -13.45 -9.68
C LYS A 10 -15.06 -12.21 -8.87
N ARG A 11 -15.48 -11.11 -9.51
CA ARG A 11 -15.65 -9.81 -8.82
C ARG A 11 -16.76 -9.81 -7.79
N SER A 12 -17.81 -10.57 -8.01
CA SER A 12 -18.93 -10.68 -7.09
C SER A 12 -19.65 -12.01 -7.26
N PHE A 13 -20.61 -12.31 -6.38
CA PHE A 13 -21.41 -13.53 -6.53
C PHE A 13 -22.22 -13.56 -7.85
N LEU A 14 -22.63 -12.38 -8.36
CA LEU A 14 -23.37 -12.19 -9.62
C LEU A 14 -22.49 -12.15 -10.87
N ASP A 15 -21.17 -11.97 -10.70
CA ASP A 15 -20.24 -11.92 -11.82
C ASP A 15 -20.00 -13.32 -12.37
N ASN A 16 -20.69 -13.73 -13.43
CA ASN A 16 -20.52 -15.08 -14.00
C ASN A 16 -19.17 -15.29 -14.70
N TYR A 17 -18.32 -14.27 -14.75
CA TYR A 17 -17.04 -14.31 -15.44
C TYR A 17 -15.86 -14.39 -14.47
N LYS A 18 -14.84 -15.16 -14.86
CA LYS A 18 -13.62 -15.38 -14.09
C LYS A 18 -12.47 -14.65 -14.77
N ARG A 19 -12.07 -13.52 -14.21
CA ARG A 19 -11.07 -12.60 -14.77
C ARG A 19 -9.67 -13.05 -14.41
N PRO A 20 -8.79 -13.35 -15.38
CA PRO A 20 -7.41 -13.72 -15.11
C PRO A 20 -6.62 -12.51 -14.60
N LEU A 21 -5.91 -12.71 -13.49
CA LEU A 21 -4.85 -11.86 -12.98
C LEU A 21 -3.53 -12.61 -13.16
N HIS A 22 -2.54 -11.92 -13.73
CA HIS A 22 -1.18 -12.42 -13.85
C HIS A 22 -0.22 -11.38 -13.27
N LEU A 23 0.46 -11.74 -12.17
CA LEU A 23 1.61 -11.01 -11.64
C LEU A 23 2.88 -11.75 -12.07
N HIS A 24 3.57 -11.22 -13.07
CA HIS A 24 4.81 -11.74 -13.62
C HIS A 24 5.98 -10.81 -13.24
N PRO A 25 7.24 -11.31 -13.10
CA PRO A 25 8.38 -10.43 -12.81
C PRO A 25 8.56 -9.25 -13.77
N GLU A 26 8.10 -9.39 -15.02
CA GLU A 26 8.23 -8.36 -16.07
C GLU A 26 6.98 -7.50 -16.28
N PHE A 27 5.82 -7.93 -15.80
CA PHE A 27 4.57 -7.20 -16.00
C PHE A 27 3.48 -7.61 -15.00
N ILE A 28 2.51 -6.72 -14.81
CA ILE A 28 1.21 -7.02 -14.24
C ILE A 28 0.15 -6.94 -15.33
N LYS A 29 -0.78 -7.89 -15.36
CA LYS A 29 -1.91 -7.89 -16.30
C LYS A 29 -3.19 -8.36 -15.63
N PHE A 30 -4.28 -7.60 -15.77
CA PHE A 30 -5.57 -7.94 -15.22
C PHE A 30 -6.72 -7.58 -16.15
N GLU A 31 -7.70 -8.47 -16.27
CA GLU A 31 -8.90 -8.24 -17.09
C GLU A 31 -9.96 -7.41 -16.33
N ASP A 32 -9.75 -6.09 -16.28
CA ASP A 32 -10.53 -5.19 -15.44
C ASP A 32 -11.65 -4.41 -16.14
N LYS A 33 -11.81 -4.54 -17.45
CA LYS A 33 -12.88 -3.87 -18.20
C LYS A 33 -14.03 -4.84 -18.52
N ASP A 34 -15.23 -4.29 -18.67
CA ASP A 34 -16.46 -5.06 -18.95
C ASP A 34 -16.83 -5.07 -20.45
N LEU A 35 -16.13 -4.28 -21.28
CA LEU A 35 -16.44 -4.11 -22.72
C LEU A 35 -15.53 -4.99 -23.60
N ALA A 36 -16.11 -5.54 -24.68
CA ALA A 36 -15.55 -6.62 -25.49
C ALA A 36 -14.24 -6.33 -26.25
N ASN A 37 -13.78 -5.08 -26.31
CA ASN A 37 -12.53 -4.70 -26.98
C ASN A 37 -11.52 -4.16 -25.95
N ASP A 38 -10.34 -4.79 -25.89
CA ASP A 38 -9.22 -4.46 -25.00
C ASP A 38 -9.55 -4.54 -23.50
N THR A 39 -9.97 -5.74 -23.05
CA THR A 39 -10.45 -6.03 -21.70
C THR A 39 -9.38 -5.95 -20.59
N PHE A 40 -8.11 -5.83 -20.98
CA PHE A 40 -6.98 -5.88 -20.06
C PHE A 40 -6.41 -4.49 -19.77
N THR A 41 -6.07 -4.27 -18.51
CA THR A 41 -5.06 -3.29 -18.13
C THR A 41 -3.77 -4.05 -17.85
N ALA A 42 -2.66 -3.60 -18.44
CA ALA A 42 -1.35 -4.19 -18.20
C ALA A 42 -0.28 -3.10 -18.08
N PHE A 43 0.65 -3.30 -17.15
CA PHE A 43 1.83 -2.45 -16.98
C PHE A 43 3.08 -3.32 -17.01
N LYS A 44 4.15 -2.83 -17.62
CA LYS A 44 5.48 -3.41 -17.42
C LYS A 44 5.95 -3.10 -16.00
N SER A 45 6.80 -3.95 -15.44
CA SER A 45 7.29 -3.76 -14.06
C SER A 45 7.98 -2.42 -13.84
N ASN A 46 8.70 -1.92 -14.85
CA ASN A 46 9.37 -0.60 -14.79
C ASN A 46 8.41 0.59 -14.94
N GLU A 47 7.16 0.36 -15.32
CA GLU A 47 6.12 1.39 -15.37
C GLU A 47 5.38 1.51 -14.03
N ILE A 48 5.46 0.50 -13.16
CA ILE A 48 4.78 0.48 -11.86
C ILE A 48 5.43 1.49 -10.92
N LYS A 49 4.64 2.46 -10.48
CA LYS A 49 5.07 3.54 -9.58
C LYS A 49 4.73 3.24 -8.12
N GLU A 50 3.51 2.77 -7.87
CA GLU A 50 3.00 2.68 -6.52
C GLU A 50 1.76 1.80 -6.40
N PHE A 51 1.45 1.37 -5.18
CA PHE A 51 0.26 0.59 -4.90
C PHE A 51 -0.40 0.96 -3.57
N ARG A 52 -1.69 0.66 -3.46
CA ARG A 52 -2.47 0.75 -2.21
C ARG A 52 -3.48 -0.38 -2.14
N TYR A 53 -3.88 -0.75 -0.93
CA TYR A 53 -4.80 -1.85 -0.71
C TYR A 53 -5.66 -1.67 0.54
N GLY A 54 -6.91 -2.12 0.48
CA GLY A 54 -7.74 -2.16 1.68
C GLY A 54 -9.00 -2.98 1.52
N ILE A 55 -9.79 -3.01 2.60
CA ILE A 55 -11.09 -3.68 2.63
C ILE A 55 -12.16 -2.63 2.92
N THR A 56 -13.18 -2.57 2.06
CA THR A 56 -14.41 -1.84 2.34
C THR A 56 -15.43 -2.79 2.94
N TRP A 57 -15.98 -2.41 4.09
CA TRP A 57 -16.95 -3.23 4.82
C TRP A 57 -18.37 -2.77 4.48
N TYR A 58 -19.17 -3.63 3.85
CA TYR A 58 -20.59 -3.36 3.66
C TYR A 58 -21.34 -3.67 4.95
N ARG A 59 -21.97 -2.64 5.52
CA ARG A 59 -22.65 -2.70 6.82
C ARG A 59 -24.05 -2.09 6.75
N TYR A 60 -24.98 -2.73 7.44
CA TYR A 60 -26.20 -2.09 7.93
C TYR A 60 -26.08 -2.06 9.47
N HIS A 61 -26.92 -2.78 10.22
CA HIS A 61 -26.69 -3.04 11.65
C HIS A 61 -25.56 -4.03 11.92
N ILE A 62 -25.29 -4.93 10.97
CA ILE A 62 -24.18 -5.89 11.01
C ILE A 62 -23.36 -5.79 9.71
N VAL A 63 -22.10 -6.21 9.78
CA VAL A 63 -21.26 -6.37 8.60
C VAL A 63 -21.75 -7.58 7.81
N PHE A 64 -22.28 -7.34 6.62
CA PHE A 64 -22.81 -8.39 5.74
C PHE A 64 -21.98 -8.59 4.47
N GLY A 65 -20.99 -7.74 4.20
CA GLY A 65 -20.12 -7.93 3.05
C GLY A 65 -18.77 -7.25 3.17
N ARG A 66 -17.85 -7.66 2.29
CA ARG A 66 -16.48 -7.14 2.20
C ARG A 66 -16.14 -6.98 0.73
N GLU A 67 -15.64 -5.81 0.35
CA GLU A 67 -14.97 -5.59 -0.92
C GLU A 67 -13.48 -5.46 -0.67
N TYR A 68 -12.72 -6.41 -1.22
CA TYR A 68 -11.27 -6.39 -1.25
C TYR A 68 -10.83 -5.50 -2.40
N GLN A 69 -9.91 -4.59 -2.13
CA GLN A 69 -9.43 -3.60 -3.09
C GLN A 69 -7.90 -3.59 -3.11
N VAL A 70 -7.34 -3.73 -4.31
CA VAL A 70 -5.93 -3.50 -4.58
C VAL A 70 -5.83 -2.62 -5.83
N TYR A 71 -5.03 -1.58 -5.73
CA TYR A 71 -4.80 -0.64 -6.83
C TYR A 71 -3.31 -0.53 -7.08
N VAL A 72 -2.94 -0.54 -8.36
CA VAL A 72 -1.57 -0.30 -8.82
C VAL A 72 -1.63 0.89 -9.76
N ARG A 73 -0.78 1.89 -9.55
CA ARG A 73 -0.66 3.08 -10.39
C ARG A 73 0.69 3.09 -11.10
N ASN A 74 0.69 3.43 -12.38
CA ASN A 74 1.92 3.59 -13.16
C ASN A 74 2.42 5.04 -13.15
N TYR A 75 3.58 5.30 -13.78
CA TYR A 75 4.12 6.66 -13.90
C TYR A 75 3.29 7.61 -14.78
N ASN A 76 2.36 7.09 -15.58
CA ASN A 76 1.41 7.87 -16.39
C ASN A 76 0.09 8.14 -15.65
N ASP A 77 0.02 7.86 -14.34
CA ASP A 77 -1.18 7.98 -13.49
C ASP A 77 -2.36 7.07 -13.89
N GLU A 78 -2.13 6.07 -14.74
CA GLU A 78 -3.11 5.02 -15.04
C GLU A 78 -3.20 4.05 -13.86
N VAL A 79 -4.42 3.61 -13.54
CA VAL A 79 -4.68 2.76 -12.36
C VAL A 79 -5.32 1.44 -12.77
N LEU A 80 -4.60 0.35 -12.55
CA LEU A 80 -5.10 -1.01 -12.62
C LEU A 80 -5.86 -1.33 -11.31
N LYS A 81 -7.14 -1.73 -11.43
CA LYS A 81 -8.03 -1.92 -10.28
C LYS A 81 -8.40 -3.39 -10.09
N ILE A 82 -7.86 -4.02 -9.06
CA ILE A 82 -8.24 -5.39 -8.67
C ILE A 82 -9.26 -5.28 -7.53
N LYS A 83 -10.52 -5.60 -7.82
CA LYS A 83 -11.62 -5.58 -6.86
C LYS A 83 -12.42 -6.85 -6.89
N PHE A 84 -12.78 -7.35 -5.72
CA PHE A 84 -13.68 -8.48 -5.59
C PHE A 84 -14.36 -8.51 -4.23
N SER A 85 -15.60 -8.99 -4.19
CA SER A 85 -16.47 -8.86 -3.03
C SER A 85 -17.03 -10.20 -2.57
N THR A 86 -17.19 -10.33 -1.25
CA THR A 86 -17.92 -11.41 -0.59
C THR A 86 -19.11 -10.84 0.16
N TYR A 87 -20.20 -11.61 0.22
CA TYR A 87 -21.43 -11.25 0.92
C TYR A 87 -21.90 -12.43 1.78
N PHE A 88 -22.57 -12.11 2.88
CA PHE A 88 -23.19 -13.05 3.82
C PHE A 88 -22.26 -14.18 4.28
N GLY A 89 -20.96 -13.89 4.39
CA GLY A 89 -19.94 -14.86 4.81
C GLY A 89 -19.52 -15.88 3.76
N LEU A 90 -20.15 -15.91 2.57
CA LEU A 90 -19.83 -16.85 1.50
C LEU A 90 -18.37 -16.71 1.07
N LYS A 91 -17.61 -17.82 1.12
CA LYS A 91 -16.19 -17.90 0.72
C LYS A 91 -15.30 -16.81 1.35
N LYS A 92 -15.70 -16.28 2.51
CA LYS A 92 -15.03 -15.15 3.17
C LYS A 92 -13.55 -15.42 3.42
N GLN A 93 -13.21 -16.62 3.87
CA GLN A 93 -11.83 -17.02 4.15
C GLN A 93 -11.02 -17.18 2.86
N GLU A 94 -11.51 -17.97 1.89
CA GLU A 94 -10.89 -18.17 0.58
C GLU A 94 -10.54 -16.83 -0.11
N TYR A 95 -11.48 -15.87 -0.09
CA TYR A 95 -11.24 -14.56 -0.69
C TYR A 95 -10.27 -13.70 0.12
N HIS A 96 -10.23 -13.85 1.44
CA HIS A 96 -9.25 -13.15 2.27
C HIS A 96 -7.82 -13.69 2.04
N GLU A 97 -7.68 -15.01 1.89
CA GLU A 97 -6.41 -15.67 1.56
C GLU A 97 -5.94 -15.27 0.16
N LEU A 98 -6.84 -15.25 -0.83
CA LEU A 98 -6.55 -14.76 -2.18
C LEU A 98 -6.08 -13.29 -2.13
N TYR A 99 -6.76 -12.44 -1.36
CA TYR A 99 -6.39 -11.04 -1.17
C TYR A 99 -4.97 -10.89 -0.58
N GLY A 100 -4.66 -11.63 0.48
CA GLY A 100 -3.32 -11.63 1.07
C GLY A 100 -2.25 -12.13 0.08
N THR A 101 -2.56 -13.17 -0.69
CA THR A 101 -1.66 -13.71 -1.72
C THR A 101 -1.34 -12.66 -2.78
N ILE A 102 -2.34 -11.94 -3.28
CA ILE A 102 -2.14 -10.87 -4.27
C ILE A 102 -1.23 -9.77 -3.72
N ILE A 103 -1.46 -9.31 -2.49
CA ILE A 103 -0.63 -8.26 -1.86
C ILE A 103 0.81 -8.73 -1.69
N ASN A 104 1.01 -9.94 -1.17
CA ASN A 104 2.36 -10.48 -0.95
C ASN A 104 3.11 -10.65 -2.28
N SER A 105 2.44 -11.18 -3.31
CA SER A 105 3.04 -11.31 -4.64
C SER A 105 3.38 -9.95 -5.27
N LEU A 106 2.51 -8.94 -5.16
CA LEU A 106 2.82 -7.57 -5.61
C LEU A 106 4.06 -7.02 -4.90
N TRP A 107 4.12 -7.20 -3.58
CA TRP A 107 5.23 -6.75 -2.77
C TRP A 107 6.55 -7.38 -3.20
N ASP A 108 6.59 -8.71 -3.26
CA ASP A 108 7.81 -9.47 -3.57
C ASP A 108 8.30 -9.25 -5.00
N LEU A 109 7.39 -9.08 -5.96
CA LEU A 109 7.75 -8.89 -7.38
C LEU A 109 8.20 -7.46 -7.69
N TYR A 110 7.54 -6.44 -7.14
CA TYR A 110 7.67 -5.07 -7.67
C TYR A 110 8.19 -4.05 -6.66
N PHE A 111 7.92 -4.21 -5.36
CA PHE A 111 8.13 -3.13 -4.37
C PHE A 111 9.24 -3.43 -3.36
N LYS A 112 9.56 -4.70 -3.11
CA LYS A 112 10.60 -5.09 -2.15
C LYS A 112 11.97 -4.49 -2.51
N ASN A 113 12.32 -4.47 -3.79
CA ASN A 113 13.58 -3.87 -4.24
C ASN A 113 13.59 -2.34 -4.12
N GLN A 114 12.44 -1.67 -4.28
CA GLN A 114 12.33 -0.23 -4.10
C GLN A 114 12.67 0.20 -2.67
N VAL A 115 12.35 -0.62 -1.65
CA VAL A 115 12.80 -0.36 -0.27
C VAL A 115 14.31 -0.21 -0.22
N SER A 116 15.03 -1.18 -0.78
CA SER A 116 16.50 -1.18 -0.79
C SER A 116 17.08 0.03 -1.52
N GLU A 117 16.42 0.52 -2.56
CA GLU A 117 16.81 1.75 -3.27
C GLU A 117 16.65 2.98 -2.39
N PHE A 118 15.49 3.15 -1.73
CA PHE A 118 15.27 4.25 -0.78
C PHE A 118 16.24 4.22 0.41
N ILE A 119 16.61 3.03 0.91
CA ILE A 119 17.60 2.92 1.98
C ILE A 119 18.99 3.37 1.48
N LYS A 120 19.39 3.02 0.25
CA LYS A 120 20.65 3.52 -0.33
C LYS A 120 20.65 5.02 -0.52
N GLU A 121 19.53 5.61 -0.97
CA GLU A 121 19.39 7.07 -1.06
C GLU A 121 19.56 7.72 0.32
N PHE A 122 18.92 7.15 1.35
CA PHE A 122 19.04 7.62 2.72
C PHE A 122 20.48 7.58 3.24
N GLU A 123 21.18 6.45 3.06
CA GLU A 123 22.57 6.25 3.45
C GLU A 123 23.53 7.20 2.71
N ALA A 124 23.20 7.58 1.48
CA ALA A 124 23.93 8.57 0.71
C ALA A 124 23.63 10.03 1.14
N GLY A 125 22.77 10.25 2.14
CA GLY A 125 22.37 11.56 2.60
C GLY A 125 21.34 12.26 1.70
N ILE A 126 20.73 11.53 0.77
CA ILE A 126 19.77 12.06 -0.20
C ILE A 126 18.37 12.09 0.44
N SER A 127 17.67 13.20 0.27
CA SER A 127 16.28 13.34 0.71
C SER A 127 15.33 12.89 -0.39
N PHE A 128 14.26 12.17 -0.02
CA PHE A 128 13.27 11.65 -0.96
C PHE A 128 11.86 11.70 -0.37
N ASN A 129 10.86 11.44 -1.22
CA ASN A 129 9.46 11.42 -0.80
C ASN A 129 8.84 10.05 -1.03
N ILE A 130 8.06 9.58 -0.06
CA ILE A 130 7.13 8.46 -0.23
C ILE A 130 5.74 8.97 0.11
N GLY A 131 4.91 9.15 -0.92
CA GLY A 131 3.65 9.87 -0.79
C GLY A 131 3.89 11.32 -0.35
N GLU A 132 3.22 11.75 0.72
CA GLU A 132 3.36 13.09 1.29
C GLU A 132 4.48 13.22 2.34
N VAL A 133 5.20 12.13 2.60
CA VAL A 133 6.25 12.09 3.64
C VAL A 133 7.60 12.35 3.00
N ASN A 134 8.28 13.40 3.47
CA ASN A 134 9.68 13.64 3.11
C ASN A 134 10.59 12.98 4.15
N ILE A 135 11.51 12.16 3.67
CA ILE A 135 12.49 11.44 4.49
C ILE A 135 13.85 12.04 4.15
N ASN A 136 14.59 12.47 5.16
CA ASN A 136 15.87 13.14 5.01
C ASN A 136 16.83 12.77 6.15
N PRO A 137 18.12 13.13 6.06
CA PRO A 137 19.11 12.74 7.08
C PRO A 137 18.82 13.21 8.51
N GLU A 138 18.08 14.31 8.67
CA GLU A 138 17.73 14.89 9.98
C GLU A 138 16.53 14.18 10.63
N GLY A 139 15.55 13.77 9.82
CA GLY A 139 14.32 13.16 10.32
C GLY A 139 13.28 12.88 9.26
N VAL A 140 12.02 12.88 9.70
CA VAL A 140 10.85 12.72 8.85
C VAL A 140 10.01 13.98 8.89
N ILE A 141 9.66 14.53 7.74
CA ILE A 141 8.73 15.65 7.63
C ILE A 141 7.35 15.10 7.27
N ILE A 142 6.41 15.30 8.19
CA ILE A 142 5.00 14.91 8.03
C ILE A 142 4.11 16.16 7.90
N LEU A 143 2.94 15.98 7.28
CA LEU A 143 1.94 17.03 7.14
C LEU A 143 0.89 16.91 8.25
N VAL A 144 0.93 17.75 9.28
CA VAL A 144 -0.07 17.72 10.36
C VAL A 144 -1.23 18.67 10.05
N THR A 145 -2.46 18.25 10.36
CA THR A 145 -3.64 19.10 10.23
C THR A 145 -4.02 19.63 11.59
N LYS A 146 -3.92 20.95 11.80
CA LYS A 146 -4.39 21.63 13.01
C LYS A 146 -5.56 22.54 12.62
N LEU A 147 -6.75 22.22 13.13
CA LEU A 147 -8.02 22.87 12.77
C LEU A 147 -8.31 22.76 11.26
N LEU A 148 -7.94 23.79 10.49
CA LEU A 148 -8.17 23.92 9.03
C LEU A 148 -6.89 24.21 8.25
N LYS A 149 -5.72 24.22 8.90
CA LYS A 149 -4.42 24.46 8.24
C LYS A 149 -3.57 23.20 8.29
N GLN A 150 -2.93 22.92 7.16
CA GLN A 150 -1.91 21.89 7.05
C GLN A 150 -0.54 22.52 7.26
N GLU A 151 0.27 21.92 8.12
CA GLU A 151 1.61 22.37 8.42
C GLU A 151 2.60 21.22 8.24
N LYS A 152 3.78 21.50 7.67
CA LYS A 152 4.87 20.53 7.63
C LYS A 152 5.62 20.57 8.97
N LYS A 153 5.76 19.42 9.61
CA LYS A 153 6.52 19.26 10.86
C LYS A 153 7.64 18.27 10.65
N LEU A 154 8.85 18.69 10.97
CA LEU A 154 10.02 17.82 11.08
C LEU A 154 9.98 17.12 12.44
N ILE A 155 10.07 15.80 12.42
CA ILE A 155 10.32 14.98 13.60
C ILE A 155 11.73 14.41 13.45
N LEU A 156 12.62 14.78 14.37
CA LEU A 156 14.02 14.31 14.36
C LEU A 156 14.07 12.79 14.57
N TRP A 157 15.01 12.10 13.94
CA TRP A 157 15.08 10.63 14.00
C TRP A 157 15.01 10.03 15.41
N GLN A 158 15.67 10.65 16.39
CA GLN A 158 15.66 10.21 17.80
C GLN A 158 14.26 10.21 18.44
N ASP A 159 13.37 11.05 17.91
CA ASP A 159 12.02 11.31 18.40
C ASP A 159 10.94 10.67 17.50
N VAL A 160 11.30 10.17 16.33
CA VAL A 160 10.36 9.45 15.45
C VAL A 160 9.93 8.14 16.11
N ARG A 161 8.62 7.89 16.09
CA ARG A 161 8.01 6.61 16.41
C ARG A 161 7.10 6.19 15.27
N LEU A 162 7.03 4.86 15.07
CA LEU A 162 6.25 4.24 14.02
C LEU A 162 5.36 3.16 14.65
N HIS A 163 4.05 3.26 14.42
CA HIS A 163 3.11 2.21 14.84
C HIS A 163 2.34 1.65 13.65
N LYS A 164 2.20 0.32 13.60
CA LYS A 164 1.46 -0.40 12.57
C LYS A 164 0.11 -0.87 13.11
N TYR A 165 -0.97 -0.31 12.58
CA TYR A 165 -2.32 -0.82 12.78
C TYR A 165 -2.72 -1.74 11.62
N SER A 166 -3.89 -2.37 11.74
CA SER A 166 -4.41 -3.28 10.71
C SER A 166 -4.77 -2.58 9.39
N THR A 167 -5.15 -1.30 9.43
CA THR A 167 -5.65 -0.55 8.25
C THR A 167 -4.83 0.69 7.90
N TYR A 168 -3.87 1.06 8.74
CA TYR A 168 -3.04 2.24 8.57
C TYR A 168 -1.75 2.12 9.39
N ILE A 169 -0.80 3.01 9.14
CA ILE A 169 0.36 3.24 10.02
C ILE A 169 0.28 4.65 10.60
N SER A 170 0.92 4.88 11.74
CA SER A 170 1.09 6.21 12.32
C SER A 170 2.58 6.52 12.45
N ILE A 171 2.97 7.71 11.98
CA ILE A 171 4.28 8.31 12.24
C ILE A 171 4.05 9.49 13.18
N TYR A 172 4.75 9.50 14.31
CA TYR A 172 4.55 10.51 15.34
C TYR A 172 5.84 10.81 16.11
N SER A 173 5.83 11.96 16.80
CA SER A 173 6.86 12.38 17.76
C SER A 173 6.62 11.72 19.11
N ASN A 174 7.66 11.16 19.71
CA ASN A 174 7.62 10.62 21.07
C ASN A 174 7.42 11.72 22.12
N GLU A 175 8.06 12.87 21.94
CA GLU A 175 7.97 14.02 22.83
C GLU A 175 6.64 14.77 22.70
N ASN A 176 6.10 14.89 21.48
CA ASN A 176 4.92 15.71 21.16
C ASN A 176 3.86 14.95 20.33
N PRO A 177 3.37 13.77 20.77
CA PRO A 177 2.50 12.90 19.96
C PRO A 177 1.13 13.52 19.65
N MET A 178 0.65 14.45 20.47
CA MET A 178 -0.63 15.14 20.24
C MET A 178 -0.55 16.18 19.14
N GLU A 179 0.63 16.75 18.90
CA GLU A 179 0.82 17.80 17.90
C GLU A 179 1.45 17.26 16.62
N PHE A 180 2.42 16.36 16.74
CA PHE A 180 3.20 15.84 15.62
C PHE A 180 2.88 14.37 15.41
N ASN A 181 1.71 14.11 14.82
CA ASN A 181 1.25 12.77 14.48
C ASN A 181 0.46 12.79 13.18
N ARG A 182 0.67 11.78 12.34
CA ARG A 182 -0.17 11.51 11.18
C ARG A 182 -0.37 10.01 10.96
N GLY A 183 -1.62 9.65 10.66
CA GLY A 183 -1.99 8.34 10.14
C GLY A 183 -1.94 8.30 8.61
N TYR A 184 -1.46 7.19 8.06
CA TYR A 184 -1.43 6.89 6.62
C TYR A 184 -2.14 5.56 6.38
N SER A 185 -3.24 5.62 5.66
CA SER A 185 -4.12 4.49 5.35
C SER A 185 -3.52 3.59 4.30
N TYR A 186 -3.54 2.26 4.52
CA TYR A 186 -3.20 1.33 3.44
C TYR A 186 -4.18 1.44 2.27
N LYS A 187 -5.44 1.78 2.57
CA LYS A 187 -6.52 1.85 1.60
C LYS A 187 -6.50 3.15 0.81
N GLU A 188 -6.32 4.28 1.49
CA GLU A 188 -6.52 5.61 0.89
C GLU A 188 -5.22 6.25 0.41
N ASP A 189 -4.11 6.04 1.13
CA ASP A 189 -2.81 6.62 0.81
C ASP A 189 -1.96 5.65 -0.01
N TRP A 190 -1.27 6.18 -1.02
CA TRP A 190 -0.41 5.40 -1.90
C TRP A 190 0.94 5.08 -1.24
N ASN A 191 1.46 3.88 -1.50
CA ASN A 191 2.75 3.42 -0.98
C ASN A 191 2.87 3.40 0.55
N THR A 192 1.76 3.39 1.30
CA THR A 192 1.78 3.28 2.77
C THR A 192 2.57 2.06 3.27
N PHE A 193 2.46 0.91 2.58
CA PHE A 193 3.23 -0.27 2.94
C PHE A 193 4.73 -0.12 2.64
N LEU A 194 5.08 0.55 1.55
CA LEU A 194 6.46 0.88 1.22
C LEU A 194 7.05 1.87 2.26
N LEU A 195 6.31 2.93 2.57
CA LEU A 195 6.65 3.93 3.60
C LEU A 195 6.94 3.27 4.95
N TYR A 196 6.05 2.37 5.41
CA TYR A 196 6.25 1.62 6.65
C TYR A 196 7.58 0.87 6.66
N ASN A 197 7.86 0.12 5.59
CA ASN A 197 9.08 -0.69 5.53
C ASN A 197 10.34 0.20 5.46
N VAL A 198 10.32 1.31 4.71
CA VAL A 198 11.46 2.23 4.63
C VAL A 198 11.73 2.89 5.98
N VAL A 199 10.72 3.53 6.59
CA VAL A 199 10.90 4.22 7.89
C VAL A 199 11.33 3.24 8.97
N LYS A 200 10.74 2.05 9.00
CA LYS A 200 11.13 1.00 9.95
C LYS A 200 12.61 0.60 9.80
N ASN A 201 13.07 0.33 8.58
CA ASN A 201 14.49 -0.04 8.36
C ASN A 201 15.45 1.08 8.80
N ILE A 202 15.07 2.34 8.61
CA ILE A 202 15.87 3.48 9.08
C ILE A 202 15.89 3.56 10.61
N LEU A 203 14.75 3.36 11.29
CA LEU A 203 14.69 3.35 12.76
C LEU A 203 15.48 2.18 13.37
N ASP A 204 15.33 0.98 12.80
CA ASP A 204 16.05 -0.23 13.19
C ASP A 204 17.58 -0.02 13.06
N SER A 205 18.04 0.54 11.93
CA SER A 205 19.48 0.82 11.71
C SER A 205 20.07 1.89 12.63
N LYS A 206 19.23 2.83 13.11
CA LYS A 206 19.64 3.87 14.07
C LYS A 206 19.54 3.42 15.53
N ASN A 207 19.11 2.18 15.82
CA ASN A 207 18.84 1.66 17.17
C ASN A 207 17.82 2.53 17.95
N VAL A 208 16.83 3.12 17.27
CA VAL A 208 15.80 3.96 17.93
C VAL A 208 14.59 3.14 18.39
N ASP A 209 14.45 1.90 17.90
CA ASP A 209 13.28 1.03 18.15
C ASP A 209 13.44 0.04 19.33
N SER A 210 14.32 0.31 20.28
CA SER A 210 14.46 -0.51 21.50
C SER A 210 13.79 0.10 22.73
N VAL A 211 12.45 0.24 22.73
CA VAL A 211 11.53 0.04 23.88
C VAL A 211 10.13 -0.29 23.38
#